data_AF-A0A1H9EUF0-F1
#
_entry.id   AF-A0A1H9EUF0-F1
#
_cell.length_a   1.000
_cell.length_b   1.000
_cell.length_c   1.000
_cell.angle_alpha   90.00
_cell.angle_beta   90.00
_cell.angle_gamma   90.00
#
_symmetry.space_group_name_H-M   'P 1'
#
loop_
_entity.id
_entity.type
_entity.pdbx_description
1 polymer ?
#
loop_
_entity_poly.entity_id
_entity_poly.type
_entity_poly.pdbx_seq_one_letter_code
_entity_poly.pdbx_strand_id
1 'polypeptide(L)'
;MKKRILAYLKYVDELLDENSEINKGMERDWEKEIEKHLTQIAFFAHERLVHLIVFCLVAVCTVMCILAFVIKNEIMLLPLIVLLFILLIPYCMHYYLLENSVQRMYDQYDAMRNKLGSDFKMK
;
A
#
# COMPACT_ATOMS: atom_id res chain seq x y z
N MET A 1 -2.50 9.64 -3.78
CA MET A 1 -3.31 8.57 -3.17
C MET A 1 -3.39 8.61 -1.65
N LYS A 2 -2.29 8.91 -0.93
CA LYS A 2 -2.22 8.98 0.55
C LYS A 2 -3.45 9.52 1.29
N LYS A 3 -4.01 10.68 0.88
CA LYS A 3 -5.18 11.28 1.55
C LYS A 3 -6.43 10.40 1.51
N ARG A 4 -6.68 9.71 0.39
CA ARG A 4 -7.83 8.80 0.24
C ARG A 4 -7.67 7.55 1.11
N ILE A 5 -6.46 7.01 1.18
CA ILE A 5 -6.13 5.85 2.03
C ILE A 5 -6.35 6.21 3.50
N LEU A 6 -5.80 7.35 3.94
CA LEU A 6 -5.95 7.80 5.33
C LEU A 6 -7.42 8.09 5.69
N ALA A 7 -8.19 8.66 4.78
CA ALA A 7 -9.62 8.88 4.97
C ALA A 7 -10.39 7.55 5.09
N TYR A 8 -10.05 6.56 4.27
CA TYR A 8 -10.66 5.22 4.36
C TYR A 8 -10.25 4.47 5.63
N LEU A 9 -8.97 4.51 6.01
CA LEU A 9 -8.49 3.97 7.27
C LEU A 9 -9.23 4.59 8.45
N LYS A 10 -9.43 5.91 8.45
CA LYS A 10 -10.17 6.62 9.51
C LYS A 10 -11.64 6.22 9.54
N TYR A 11 -12.27 6.05 8.37
CA TYR A 11 -13.64 5.55 8.27
C TYR A 11 -13.76 4.15 8.88
N VAL A 12 -12.81 3.25 8.59
CA VAL A 12 -12.77 1.90 9.15
C VAL A 12 -12.49 1.91 10.66
N ASP A 13 -11.59 2.78 11.13
CA ASP A 13 -11.33 2.95 12.56
C ASP A 13 -12.61 3.42 13.31
N GLU A 14 -13.35 4.39 12.75
CA GLU A 14 -14.65 4.85 13.27
C GLU A 14 -15.75 3.77 13.17
N LEU A 15 -15.68 2.92 12.14
CA LEU A 15 -16.57 1.77 11.96
C LEU A 15 -16.36 0.69 13.02
N LEU A 16 -15.11 0.48 13.45
CA LEU A 16 -14.75 -0.51 14.46
C LEU A 16 -15.02 -0.02 15.89
N ASP A 17 -15.11 1.28 16.11
CA ASP A 17 -15.44 1.86 17.43
C ASP A 17 -16.93 1.67 17.77
N GLU A 18 -17.22 0.89 18.83
CA GLU A 18 -18.59 0.60 19.31
C GLU A 18 -19.31 1.83 19.86
N ASN A 19 -18.54 2.83 20.30
CA ASN A 19 -19.09 4.07 20.84
C ASN A 19 -19.45 5.06 19.72
N SER A 20 -19.13 4.77 18.47
CA SER A 20 -19.42 5.66 17.35
C SER A 20 -20.90 5.67 17.00
N GLU A 21 -21.44 6.85 16.67
CA GLU A 21 -22.85 6.99 16.29
C GLU A 21 -23.23 6.15 15.05
N ILE A 22 -22.24 5.75 14.26
CA ILE A 22 -22.39 4.94 13.04
C ILE A 22 -22.74 3.48 13.38
N ASN A 23 -22.42 2.99 14.59
CA ASN A 23 -22.72 1.63 15.05
C ASN A 23 -24.04 1.51 15.84
N LYS A 24 -24.70 2.62 16.18
CA LYS A 24 -25.97 2.57 16.93
C LYS A 24 -27.13 2.11 16.05
N GLY A 25 -27.50 0.84 16.19
CA GLY A 25 -28.84 0.34 15.81
C GLY A 25 -29.03 -0.10 14.36
N MET A 26 -27.96 -0.42 13.62
CA MET A 26 -28.06 -0.92 12.25
C MET A 26 -27.46 -2.33 12.16
N GLU A 27 -28.27 -3.35 11.84
CA GLU A 27 -27.79 -4.67 11.42
C GLU A 27 -26.96 -4.48 10.14
N ARG A 28 -25.65 -4.35 10.29
CA ARG A 28 -24.75 -4.23 9.16
C ARG A 28 -24.26 -5.60 8.75
N ASP A 29 -24.32 -5.83 7.45
CA ASP A 29 -23.74 -6.98 6.80
C ASP A 29 -22.21 -6.84 6.81
N TRP A 30 -21.61 -7.28 7.91
CA TRP A 30 -20.17 -7.29 8.11
C TRP A 30 -19.45 -8.13 7.06
N GLU A 31 -20.09 -9.16 6.49
CA GLU A 31 -19.49 -9.96 5.40
C GLU A 31 -19.27 -9.09 4.16
N LYS A 32 -20.28 -8.30 3.76
CA LYS A 32 -20.14 -7.36 2.62
C LYS A 32 -19.09 -6.28 2.87
N GLU A 33 -18.97 -5.76 4.09
CA GLU A 33 -18.00 -4.69 4.37
C GLU A 33 -16.56 -5.24 4.43
N ILE A 34 -16.39 -6.45 4.95
CA ILE A 34 -15.12 -7.19 4.91
C ILE A 34 -14.70 -7.47 3.46
N GLU A 35 -15.64 -7.88 2.59
CA GLU A 35 -15.35 -8.11 1.16
C GLU A 35 -14.89 -6.82 0.44
N LYS A 36 -15.54 -5.68 0.72
CA LYS A 36 -15.07 -4.38 0.22
C LYS A 36 -13.69 -4.02 0.74
N HIS A 37 -13.42 -4.28 2.02
CA HIS A 37 -12.12 -4.00 2.64
C HIS A 37 -11.01 -4.83 2.01
N LEU A 38 -11.24 -6.13 1.79
CA LEU A 38 -10.34 -7.03 1.07
C LEU A 38 -10.06 -6.55 -0.36
N THR A 39 -11.11 -6.09 -1.06
CA THR A 39 -10.96 -5.52 -2.40
C THR A 39 -10.04 -4.30 -2.37
N GLN A 40 -10.18 -3.42 -1.39
CA GLN A 40 -9.28 -2.28 -1.23
C GLN A 40 -7.84 -2.69 -0.89
N ILE A 41 -7.65 -3.66 0.00
CA ILE A 41 -6.33 -4.23 0.30
C ILE A 41 -5.67 -4.75 -0.99
N ALA A 42 -6.42 -5.46 -1.84
CA ALA A 42 -5.93 -5.98 -3.11
C ALA A 42 -5.49 -4.86 -4.08
N PHE A 43 -6.25 -3.76 -4.17
CA PHE A 43 -5.87 -2.59 -4.98
C PHE A 43 -4.53 -1.98 -4.51
N PHE A 44 -4.34 -1.82 -3.19
CA PHE A 44 -3.08 -1.29 -2.66
C PHE A 44 -1.91 -2.26 -2.81
N ALA A 45 -2.17 -3.56 -2.67
CA ALA A 45 -1.17 -4.59 -2.93
C ALA A 45 -0.72 -4.57 -4.41
N HIS A 46 -1.64 -4.35 -5.35
CA HIS A 46 -1.34 -4.20 -6.77
C HIS A 46 -0.48 -2.95 -7.04
N GLU A 47 -0.81 -1.80 -6.46
CA GLU A 47 -0.01 -0.57 -6.61
C GLU A 47 1.43 -0.79 -6.11
N ARG A 48 1.60 -1.46 -4.97
CA ARG A 48 2.91 -1.84 -4.43
C ARG A 48 3.70 -2.74 -5.39
N LEU A 49 3.06 -3.75 -5.99
CA LEU A 49 3.69 -4.64 -6.94
C LEU A 49 4.19 -3.88 -8.18
N VAL A 50 3.37 -2.99 -8.73
CA VAL A 50 3.75 -2.16 -9.88
C VAL A 50 4.94 -1.26 -9.52
N HIS A 51 4.93 -0.63 -8.33
CA HIS A 51 6.06 0.18 -7.88
C HIS A 51 7.35 -0.63 -7.75
N LEU A 52 7.27 -1.86 -7.24
CA LEU A 52 8.41 -2.75 -7.14
C LEU A 52 8.94 -3.13 -8.54
N ILE A 53 8.06 -3.47 -9.47
CA ILE A 53 8.44 -3.82 -10.85
C ILE A 53 9.14 -2.64 -11.52
N VAL A 54 8.56 -1.44 -11.46
CA VAL A 54 9.15 -0.24 -12.06
C VAL A 54 10.48 0.11 -11.38
N PHE A 55 10.58 -0.02 -10.05
CA PHE A 55 11.83 0.17 -9.32
C PHE A 55 12.92 -0.80 -9.77
N CYS A 56 12.59 -2.10 -9.88
CA CYS A 56 13.52 -3.12 -10.37
C CYS A 56 13.98 -2.84 -11.80
N LEU A 57 13.07 -2.42 -12.69
CA LEU A 57 13.41 -2.05 -14.07
C LEU A 57 14.37 -0.87 -14.11
N VAL A 58 14.10 0.19 -13.34
CA VAL A 58 14.99 1.36 -13.24
C VAL A 58 16.35 0.93 -12.69
N ALA A 59 16.39 0.13 -11.63
CA ALA A 59 17.63 -0.36 -11.04
C ALA A 59 18.48 -1.19 -12.02
N VAL A 60 17.85 -2.12 -12.76
CA VAL A 60 18.54 -2.92 -13.80
C VAL A 60 19.07 -2.00 -14.91
N CYS A 61 18.29 -1.03 -15.37
CA CYS A 61 18.75 -0.02 -16.33
C CYS A 61 19.93 0.80 -15.78
N THR A 62 19.91 1.21 -14.51
CA THR A 62 21.02 1.92 -13.87
C THR A 62 22.29 1.07 -13.86
N VAL A 63 22.19 -0.21 -13.49
CA VAL A 63 23.33 -1.14 -13.51
C VAL A 63 23.88 -1.29 -14.93
N MET A 64 23.02 -1.46 -15.95
CA MET A 64 23.45 -1.51 -17.34
C MET A 64 24.16 -0.23 -17.78
N CYS A 65 23.65 0.94 -17.40
CA CYS A 65 24.29 2.23 -17.72
C CYS A 65 25.66 2.36 -17.04
N ILE A 66 25.80 1.93 -15.79
CA ILE A 66 27.07 1.93 -15.07
C ILE A 66 28.08 0.99 -15.76
N LEU A 67 27.66 -0.22 -16.14
CA LEU A 67 28.53 -1.17 -16.86
C LEU A 67 28.99 -0.59 -18.21
N ALA A 68 28.07 0.02 -18.96
CA ALA A 68 28.40 0.67 -20.23
C ALA A 68 29.37 1.86 -20.04
N PHE A 69 29.17 2.65 -18.98
CA PHE A 69 30.07 3.75 -18.62
C PHE A 69 31.49 3.24 -18.31
N VAL A 70 31.63 2.16 -17.54
CA VAL A 70 32.95 1.58 -17.19
C VAL A 70 33.68 1.03 -18.41
N ILE A 71 32.97 0.41 -19.37
CA ILE A 71 33.59 -0.18 -20.56
C ILE A 71 33.97 0.88 -21.60
N LYS A 72 33.12 1.88 -21.80
CA LYS A 72 33.28 2.87 -22.88
C LYS A 72 33.88 4.20 -22.42
N ASN A 73 33.94 4.48 -21.11
CA ASN A 73 34.35 5.77 -20.52
C ASN A 73 33.61 6.99 -21.09
N GLU A 74 32.38 6.80 -21.56
CA GLU A 74 31.57 7.85 -22.15
C GLU A 74 30.95 8.75 -21.08
N ILE A 75 31.56 9.91 -20.85
CA ILE A 75 31.10 10.92 -19.87
C ILE A 75 29.64 11.33 -20.12
N MET A 76 29.15 11.21 -21.35
CA MET A 76 27.76 11.51 -21.71
C MET A 76 26.73 10.62 -20.96
N LEU A 77 27.11 9.43 -20.47
CA LEU A 77 26.24 8.55 -19.68
C LEU A 77 26.09 8.99 -18.22
N LEU A 78 26.99 9.82 -17.71
CA LEU A 78 27.00 10.26 -16.32
C LEU A 78 25.71 11.02 -15.91
N PRO A 79 25.21 12.02 -16.66
CA PRO A 79 23.95 12.69 -16.33
C PRO A 79 22.75 11.72 -16.35
N LEU A 80 22.76 10.72 -17.24
CA LEU A 80 21.69 9.71 -17.29
C LEU A 80 21.69 8.83 -16.03
N ILE A 81 22.87 8.40 -15.56
CA ILE A 81 22.99 7.61 -14.32
C ILE A 81 22.48 8.43 -13.12
N VAL A 82 22.87 9.69 -13.02
CA VAL A 82 22.41 10.59 -11.93
C VAL A 82 20.89 10.76 -11.97
N LEU A 83 20.30 10.93 -13.15
CA LEU A 83 18.85 11.02 -13.31
C LEU A 83 18.13 9.75 -12.82
N LEU A 84 18.66 8.57 -13.14
CA LEU A 84 18.10 7.30 -12.66
C LEU A 84 18.22 7.17 -11.13
N PHE A 85 19.31 7.63 -10.52
CA PHE A 85 19.46 7.68 -9.06
C PHE A 85 18.45 8.62 -8.40
N ILE A 86 18.23 9.80 -8.97
CA ILE A 86 17.21 10.74 -8.48
C ILE A 86 15.82 10.09 -8.55
N LEU A 87 15.55 9.28 -9.57
CA LEU A 87 14.29 8.56 -9.71
C LEU A 87 14.13 7.43 -8.67
N LEU A 88 15.21 6.77 -8.24
CA LEU A 88 15.15 5.69 -7.25
C LEU A 88 14.66 6.17 -5.87
N ILE A 89 15.03 7.38 -5.44
CA ILE A 89 14.69 7.95 -4.12
C ILE A 89 13.17 8.05 -3.87
N PRO A 90 12.37 8.75 -4.71
CA PRO A 90 10.93 8.87 -4.50
C PRO A 90 10.22 7.53 -4.62
N TYR A 91 10.73 6.60 -5.44
CA TYR A 91 10.17 5.25 -5.55
C TYR A 91 10.35 4.46 -4.25
N CYS A 92 11.55 4.50 -3.65
CA CYS A 92 11.78 3.90 -2.32
C CYS A 92 10.83 4.48 -1.27
N MET A 93 10.72 5.82 -1.18
CA MET A 93 9.86 6.48 -0.18
C MET A 93 8.39 6.12 -0.35
N HIS A 94 7.90 6.09 -1.59
CA HIS A 94 6.51 5.75 -1.87
C HIS A 94 6.22 4.28 -1.55
N TYR A 95 7.15 3.37 -1.82
CA TYR A 95 7.03 1.95 -1.46
C TYR A 95 6.81 1.75 0.05
N TYR A 96 7.63 2.37 0.91
CA TYR A 96 7.48 2.27 2.37
C TYR A 96 6.13 2.81 2.88
N LEU A 97 5.63 3.89 2.27
CA LEU A 97 4.35 4.46 2.64
C LEU A 97 3.19 3.51 2.32
N LEU A 98 3.25 2.82 1.19
CA LEU A 98 2.26 1.83 0.81
C LEU A 98 2.31 0.61 1.72
N GLU A 99 3.50 0.11 2.03
CA GLU A 99 3.69 -1.05 2.92
C GLU A 99 3.03 -0.82 4.28
N ASN A 100 3.35 0.31 4.92
CA ASN A 100 2.78 0.67 6.22
C ASN A 100 1.26 0.82 6.18
N SER A 101 0.71 1.31 5.06
CA SER A 101 -0.73 1.47 4.92
C SER A 101 -1.45 0.13 4.78
N VAL A 102 -0.90 -0.77 3.96
CA VAL A 102 -1.43 -2.14 3.78
C VAL A 102 -1.38 -2.93 5.08
N GLN A 103 -0.29 -2.80 5.84
CA GLN A 103 -0.15 -3.49 7.12
C GLN A 103 -1.23 -3.06 8.13
N ARG A 104 -1.50 -1.75 8.23
CA ARG A 104 -2.61 -1.24 9.05
C ARG A 104 -3.99 -1.74 8.60
N MET A 105 -4.20 -1.95 7.30
CA MET A 105 -5.47 -2.50 6.81
C MET A 105 -5.65 -3.97 7.20
N TYR A 106 -4.58 -4.76 7.27
CA TYR A 106 -4.67 -6.13 7.78
C TYR A 106 -5.03 -6.16 9.27
N ASP A 107 -4.46 -5.27 10.09
CA ASP A 107 -4.84 -5.16 11.50
C ASP A 107 -6.34 -4.82 11.65
N GLN A 108 -6.86 -3.93 10.80
CA GLN A 108 -8.28 -3.58 10.75
C GLN A 108 -9.16 -4.75 10.31
N TYR A 109 -8.71 -5.53 9.32
CA TYR A 109 -9.40 -6.73 8.87
C TYR A 109 -9.53 -7.76 10.00
N ASP A 110 -8.45 -8.01 10.74
CA ASP A 110 -8.48 -8.93 11.88
C ASP A 110 -9.43 -8.45 12.98
N ALA A 111 -9.46 -7.14 13.25
CA ALA A 111 -10.42 -6.54 14.17
C ALA A 111 -11.88 -6.71 13.71
N MET A 112 -12.18 -6.50 12.42
CA MET A 112 -13.53 -6.74 11.86
C MET A 112 -13.94 -8.21 11.99
N ARG A 113 -13.03 -9.13 11.67
CA ARG A 113 -13.27 -10.57 11.74
C ARG A 113 -13.51 -11.05 13.17
N ASN A 114 -12.75 -10.52 14.13
CA ASN A 114 -12.93 -10.84 15.55
C ASN A 114 -14.33 -10.41 16.04
N LYS A 115 -14.84 -9.26 15.60
CA LYS A 115 -16.21 -8.84 15.91
C LYS A 115 -17.26 -9.76 15.31
N LEU A 116 -17.11 -10.15 14.04
CA LEU A 116 -18.01 -11.10 13.39
C LEU A 116 -18.00 -12.46 14.10
N GLY A 117 -16.82 -12.93 14.54
CA GLY A 117 -16.66 -14.18 15.28
C GLY A 117 -17.17 -14.13 16.73
N SER A 118 -17.11 -12.97 17.40
CA SER A 118 -17.73 -12.79 18.72
C SER A 118 -19.25 -12.73 18.65
N ASP A 119 -19.79 -12.10 17.61
CA ASP A 119 -21.24 -12.00 17.38
C ASP A 119 -21.85 -13.39 17.05
N PHE A 120 -21.10 -14.25 16.34
CA PHE A 120 -21.51 -15.63 16.09
C PHE A 120 -21.47 -16.53 17.32
N LYS A 121 -20.69 -16.20 18.36
CA LYS A 121 -20.64 -16.96 19.64
C LYS A 121 -21.74 -16.57 20.63
N MET A 122 -22.46 -15.47 20.41
CA MET A 122 -23.58 -15.00 21.26
C MET A 122 -24.97 -15.39 20.71
N LYS A 123 -25.04 -16.27 19.71
CA LYS A 123 -26.27 -16.98 19.30
C LYS A 123 -26.19 -18.45 19.66
#